data_AF-A0A947B146-F1
#
_entry.id   AF-A0A947B146-F1
#
_cell.length_a   1.000
_cell.length_b   1.000
_cell.length_c   1.000
_cell.angle_alpha   90.00
_cell.angle_beta   90.00
_cell.angle_gamma   90.00
#
_symmetry.space_group_name_H-M   'P 1'
#
loop_
_entity.id
_entity.type
_entity.pdbx_description
1 polymer ?
#
loop_
_entity_poly.entity_id
_entity_poly.type
_entity_poly.pdbx_seq_one_letter_code
_entity_poly.pdbx_strand_id
1 'polypeptide(L)'
;GSLLHSILFIFYSSLKRTGIVLKNCSENDFKMAEKLLFDLAHKKFDDLNLTSESAFFEREKLLGINDKKKNSILYKFLLEERNRDDGYIPSFFELGFGKVKNESAKRIPVKKEIKISDVKLRGKIDRVDVNDSDKTLKVVDYKLSGTKPTIEDLKTGLSLQLPLYLYASKELISAYFKDDYKPAGAQIFSLKYSEKDFGIRLVNLYKKGKNDSLENKIENAEEMIKICKSMVSTYVKAISEGKFNLSLLDNRESKICRYCDFKKICRIQEIN
;
A
#
# COMPACT_ATOMS: atom_id res chain seq x y z
N GLY A 1 7.24 -8.98 -6.02
CA GLY A 1 6.95 -7.60 -5.59
C GLY A 1 6.49 -6.78 -6.77
N SER A 2 7.40 -6.08 -7.45
CA SER A 2 7.12 -5.21 -8.60
C SER A 2 6.19 -5.80 -9.68
N LEU A 3 6.39 -7.07 -10.05
CA LEU A 3 5.54 -7.79 -11.00
C LEU A 3 4.06 -7.77 -10.61
N LEU A 4 3.77 -8.01 -9.34
CA LEU A 4 2.40 -8.08 -8.82
C LEU A 4 1.72 -6.71 -8.83
N HIS A 5 2.44 -5.66 -8.44
CA HIS A 5 1.94 -4.28 -8.56
C HIS A 5 1.62 -3.95 -10.02
N SER A 6 2.48 -4.35 -10.97
CA SER A 6 2.21 -4.15 -12.40
C SER A 6 0.97 -4.90 -12.88
N ILE A 7 0.79 -6.16 -12.47
CA ILE A 7 -0.40 -6.97 -12.82
C ILE A 7 -1.66 -6.29 -12.28
N LEU A 8 -1.69 -5.96 -10.98
CA LEU A 8 -2.86 -5.37 -10.33
C LEU A 8 -3.19 -3.98 -10.90
N PHE A 9 -2.18 -3.17 -11.22
CA PHE A 9 -2.38 -1.89 -11.87
C PHE A 9 -3.09 -2.02 -13.22
N ILE A 10 -2.63 -2.92 -14.09
CA ILE A 10 -3.23 -3.13 -15.42
C ILE A 10 -4.62 -3.73 -15.28
N PHE A 11 -4.79 -4.68 -14.34
CA PHE A 11 -6.06 -5.32 -14.05
C PHE A 11 -7.12 -4.28 -13.66
N TYR A 12 -6.87 -3.48 -12.62
CA TYR A 12 -7.83 -2.47 -12.18
C TYR A 12 -8.03 -1.34 -13.20
N SER A 13 -6.97 -0.93 -13.91
CA SER A 13 -7.10 0.02 -15.01
C SER A 13 -8.03 -0.48 -16.12
N SER A 14 -8.05 -1.80 -16.34
CA SER A 14 -8.91 -2.45 -17.31
C SER A 14 -10.34 -2.59 -16.78
N LEU A 15 -10.53 -3.00 -15.53
CA LEU A 15 -11.86 -3.03 -14.89
C LEU A 15 -12.54 -1.66 -14.91
N LYS A 16 -11.80 -0.60 -14.60
CA LYS A 16 -12.31 0.78 -14.64
C LYS A 16 -12.79 1.19 -16.04
N ARG A 17 -12.12 0.70 -17.10
CA ARG A 17 -12.53 0.96 -18.49
C ARG A 17 -13.78 0.17 -18.90
N THR A 18 -13.96 -1.04 -18.35
CA THR A 18 -15.12 -1.89 -18.64
C THR A 18 -16.31 -1.60 -17.72
N GLY A 19 -16.15 -0.74 -16.72
CA GLY A 19 -17.20 -0.42 -15.74
C GLY A 19 -17.45 -1.52 -14.71
N ILE A 20 -16.56 -2.51 -14.61
CA ILE A 20 -16.72 -3.62 -13.66
C ILE A 20 -16.23 -3.19 -12.29
N VAL A 21 -17.10 -3.29 -11.29
CA VAL A 21 -16.77 -3.12 -9.87
C VAL A 21 -16.85 -4.49 -9.21
N LEU A 22 -15.74 -4.97 -8.63
CA LEU A 22 -15.70 -6.33 -8.06
C LEU A 22 -16.62 -6.53 -6.86
N LYS A 23 -16.76 -5.51 -6.01
CA LYS A 23 -17.62 -5.56 -4.83
C LYS A 23 -19.04 -5.99 -5.23
N ASN A 24 -19.53 -7.09 -4.66
CA ASN A 24 -20.88 -7.62 -4.88
C ASN A 24 -21.24 -7.81 -6.38
N CYS A 25 -20.25 -8.01 -7.24
CA CYS A 25 -20.48 -8.18 -8.67
C CYS A 25 -21.27 -9.47 -9.00
N SER A 26 -21.88 -9.47 -10.18
CA SER A 26 -22.55 -10.66 -10.72
C SER A 26 -21.56 -11.79 -10.97
N GLU A 27 -22.04 -13.04 -11.04
CA GLU A 27 -21.19 -14.18 -11.42
C GLU A 27 -20.55 -14.00 -12.80
N ASN A 28 -21.23 -13.31 -13.72
CA ASN A 28 -20.70 -13.04 -15.05
C ASN A 28 -19.54 -12.04 -15.00
N ASP A 29 -19.71 -10.93 -14.29
CA ASP A 29 -18.64 -9.94 -14.10
C ASP A 29 -17.46 -10.53 -13.36
N PHE A 30 -17.71 -11.37 -12.36
CA PHE A 30 -16.67 -12.08 -11.62
C PHE A 30 -15.85 -12.99 -12.55
N LYS A 31 -16.49 -13.80 -13.39
CA LYS A 31 -15.80 -14.65 -14.37
C LYS A 31 -15.01 -13.85 -15.40
N MET A 32 -15.54 -12.71 -15.84
CA MET A 32 -14.83 -11.81 -16.76
C MET A 32 -13.58 -11.21 -16.10
N ALA A 33 -13.69 -10.76 -14.85
CA ALA A 33 -12.57 -10.24 -14.08
C ALA A 33 -11.53 -11.33 -13.77
N GLU A 34 -11.98 -12.54 -13.42
CA GLU A 34 -11.10 -13.70 -13.23
C GLU A 34 -10.30 -13.97 -14.49
N LYS A 35 -10.97 -14.16 -15.63
CA LYS A 35 -10.28 -14.40 -16.91
C LYS A 35 -9.26 -13.31 -17.21
N LEU A 36 -9.65 -12.04 -17.09
CA LEU A 36 -8.79 -10.89 -17.32
C LEU A 36 -7.54 -10.91 -16.41
N LEU A 37 -7.70 -11.14 -15.11
CA LEU A 37 -6.58 -11.15 -14.16
C LEU A 37 -5.57 -12.26 -14.49
N PHE A 38 -6.07 -13.46 -14.78
CA PHE A 38 -5.23 -14.60 -15.10
C PHE A 38 -4.51 -14.42 -16.45
N ASP A 39 -5.21 -13.98 -17.50
CA ASP A 39 -4.61 -13.72 -18.81
C ASP A 39 -3.48 -12.67 -18.72
N LEU A 40 -3.70 -11.60 -17.94
CA LEU A 40 -2.69 -10.58 -17.67
C LEU A 40 -1.48 -11.14 -16.91
N ALA A 41 -1.73 -11.97 -15.90
CA ALA A 41 -0.67 -12.57 -15.11
C ALA A 41 0.17 -13.55 -15.94
N HIS A 42 -0.46 -14.45 -16.70
CA HIS A 42 0.21 -15.36 -17.62
C HIS A 42 1.11 -14.59 -18.61
N LYS A 43 0.54 -13.60 -19.32
CA LYS A 43 1.28 -12.77 -20.25
C LYS A 43 2.51 -12.12 -19.60
N LYS A 44 2.33 -11.56 -18.39
CA LYS A 44 3.42 -10.91 -17.65
C LYS A 44 4.53 -11.87 -17.21
N PHE A 45 4.19 -13.11 -16.88
CA PHE A 45 5.19 -14.14 -16.58
C PHE A 45 5.94 -14.59 -17.82
N ASP A 46 5.22 -14.78 -18.93
CA ASP A 46 5.82 -15.21 -20.19
C ASP A 46 6.75 -14.12 -20.76
N ASP A 47 6.36 -12.83 -20.66
CA ASP A 47 7.21 -11.69 -21.05
C ASP A 47 8.55 -11.63 -20.28
N LEU A 48 8.59 -12.14 -19.05
CA LEU A 48 9.79 -12.13 -18.20
C LEU A 48 10.77 -13.28 -18.49
N ASN A 49 10.33 -14.33 -19.18
CA ASN A 49 11.15 -15.49 -19.55
C ASN A 49 12.04 -16.04 -18.40
N LEU A 50 11.50 -16.11 -17.17
CA LEU A 50 12.25 -16.59 -16.01
C LEU A 50 12.26 -18.12 -15.97
N THR A 51 13.45 -18.71 -15.93
CA THR A 51 13.64 -20.17 -15.98
C THR A 51 14.08 -20.78 -14.64
N SER A 52 14.24 -19.99 -13.57
CA SER A 52 14.68 -20.50 -12.27
C SER A 52 13.57 -21.26 -11.53
N GLU A 53 13.95 -22.25 -10.72
CA GLU A 53 13.02 -22.98 -9.83
C GLU A 53 12.25 -22.05 -8.89
N SER A 54 12.90 -21.00 -8.41
CA SER A 54 12.27 -19.96 -7.59
C SER A 54 11.18 -19.20 -8.35
N ALA A 55 11.40 -18.89 -9.62
CA ALA A 55 10.41 -18.21 -10.45
C ALA A 55 9.22 -19.14 -10.76
N PHE A 56 9.50 -20.43 -11.00
CA PHE A 56 8.45 -21.45 -11.12
C PHE A 56 7.58 -21.50 -9.87
N PHE A 57 8.17 -21.60 -8.67
CA PHE A 57 7.39 -21.66 -7.43
C PHE A 57 6.55 -20.40 -7.16
N GLU A 58 7.08 -19.21 -7.47
CA GLU A 58 6.33 -17.96 -7.33
C GLU A 58 5.19 -17.85 -8.37
N ARG A 59 5.41 -18.32 -9.60
CA ARG A 59 4.37 -18.43 -10.64
C ARG A 59 3.25 -19.35 -10.17
N GLU A 60 3.58 -20.54 -9.67
CA GLU A 60 2.63 -21.53 -9.18
C GLU A 60 1.82 -21.02 -7.97
N LYS A 61 2.41 -20.27 -7.04
CA LYS A 61 1.64 -19.64 -5.94
C LYS A 61 0.64 -18.61 -6.45
N LEU A 62 1.04 -17.82 -7.45
CA LEU A 62 0.23 -16.72 -7.97
C LEU A 62 -0.90 -17.19 -8.87
N LEU A 63 -0.65 -18.22 -9.70
CA LEU A 63 -1.59 -18.74 -10.69
C LEU A 63 -2.30 -20.03 -10.24
N GLY A 64 -1.78 -20.70 -9.21
CA GLY A 64 -2.29 -21.98 -8.73
C GLY A 64 -1.58 -23.17 -9.38
N ILE A 65 -1.50 -24.27 -8.62
CA ILE A 65 -0.80 -25.49 -9.02
C ILE A 65 -1.74 -26.43 -9.78
N ASN A 66 -1.26 -27.00 -10.89
CA ASN A 66 -1.98 -28.02 -11.68
C ASN A 66 -3.43 -27.60 -12.02
N ASP A 67 -3.60 -26.39 -12.58
CA ASP A 67 -4.90 -25.79 -12.95
C ASP A 67 -5.88 -25.57 -11.80
N LYS A 68 -5.46 -25.74 -10.54
CA LYS A 68 -6.27 -25.40 -9.37
C LYS A 68 -6.19 -23.90 -9.08
N LYS A 69 -6.67 -23.08 -10.02
CA LYS A 69 -6.75 -21.62 -9.92
C LYS A 69 -7.36 -21.15 -8.61
N LYS A 70 -8.36 -21.89 -8.11
CA LYS A 70 -9.10 -21.58 -6.88
C LYS A 70 -8.23 -21.46 -5.62
N ASN A 71 -7.06 -22.09 -5.60
CA ASN A 71 -6.14 -22.05 -4.46
C ASN A 71 -5.03 -21.00 -4.61
N SER A 72 -5.00 -20.28 -5.72
CA SER A 72 -3.98 -19.27 -6.02
C SER A 72 -4.16 -17.97 -5.23
N ILE A 73 -3.07 -17.21 -5.10
CA ILE A 73 -3.10 -15.85 -4.52
C ILE A 73 -4.05 -14.94 -5.31
N LEU A 74 -4.04 -15.00 -6.64
CA LEU A 74 -4.85 -14.12 -7.47
C LEU A 74 -6.35 -14.42 -7.38
N TYR A 75 -6.73 -15.70 -7.31
CA TYR A 75 -8.13 -16.07 -7.12
C TYR A 75 -8.62 -15.72 -5.71
N LYS A 76 -7.83 -15.99 -4.67
CA LYS A 76 -8.14 -15.58 -3.30
C LYS A 76 -8.28 -14.05 -3.20
N PHE A 77 -7.43 -13.30 -3.91
CA PHE A 77 -7.52 -11.85 -4.00
C PHE A 77 -8.85 -11.39 -4.62
N LEU A 78 -9.31 -12.02 -5.70
CA LEU A 78 -10.61 -11.71 -6.31
C LEU A 78 -11.77 -11.97 -5.36
N LEU A 79 -11.73 -13.09 -4.62
CA LEU A 79 -12.76 -13.40 -3.62
C LEU A 79 -12.80 -12.38 -2.50
N GLU A 80 -11.64 -12.02 -1.94
CA GLU A 80 -11.55 -10.98 -0.91
C GLU A 80 -12.13 -9.66 -1.42
N GLU A 81 -11.77 -9.22 -2.63
CA GLU A 81 -12.27 -7.98 -3.22
C GLU A 81 -13.79 -8.04 -3.53
N ARG A 82 -14.30 -9.19 -3.98
CA ARG A 82 -15.73 -9.38 -4.23
C ARG A 82 -16.56 -9.29 -2.95
N ASN A 83 -16.04 -9.88 -1.87
CA ASN A 83 -16.72 -10.01 -0.59
C ASN A 83 -16.54 -8.79 0.33
N ARG A 84 -15.86 -7.72 -0.14
CA ARG A 84 -15.72 -6.49 0.65
C ARG A 84 -17.07 -5.85 0.88
N ASP A 85 -17.35 -5.50 2.13
CA ASP A 85 -18.52 -4.72 2.48
C ASP A 85 -18.20 -3.52 3.39
N ASP A 86 -17.38 -2.59 2.87
CA ASP A 86 -16.98 -1.39 3.63
C ASP A 86 -17.42 -0.07 2.98
N GLY A 87 -18.05 -0.13 1.80
CA GLY A 87 -18.56 1.04 1.06
C GLY A 87 -17.52 1.77 0.22
N TYR A 88 -16.27 1.27 0.17
CA TYR A 88 -15.19 1.90 -0.57
C TYR A 88 -14.99 1.23 -1.93
N ILE A 89 -14.80 2.04 -2.96
CA ILE A 89 -14.56 1.59 -4.33
C ILE A 89 -13.11 1.86 -4.73
N PRO A 90 -12.34 0.83 -5.15
CA PRO A 90 -11.02 1.00 -5.76
C PRO A 90 -11.06 2.00 -6.93
N SER A 91 -10.42 3.16 -6.76
CA SER A 91 -10.62 4.30 -7.66
C SER A 91 -9.34 4.80 -8.35
N PHE A 92 -8.22 4.75 -7.64
CA PHE A 92 -6.90 5.19 -8.13
C PHE A 92 -5.85 4.12 -7.86
N PHE A 93 -4.96 3.89 -8.82
CA PHE A 93 -3.98 2.81 -8.80
C PHE A 93 -2.63 3.34 -9.25
N GLU A 94 -1.55 2.90 -8.59
CA GLU A 94 -0.19 3.37 -8.85
C GLU A 94 -0.12 4.90 -8.91
N LEU A 95 -0.83 5.56 -7.99
CA LEU A 95 -1.02 7.00 -7.94
C LEU A 95 0.30 7.69 -7.58
N GLY A 96 1.00 8.19 -8.60
CA GLY A 96 2.21 8.97 -8.44
C GLY A 96 1.93 10.40 -7.96
N PHE A 97 2.78 10.90 -7.05
CA PHE A 97 2.77 12.29 -6.58
C PHE A 97 4.17 12.91 -6.59
N GLY A 98 4.24 14.23 -6.72
CA GLY A 98 5.48 14.97 -6.94
C GLY A 98 5.98 14.92 -8.39
N LYS A 99 6.96 15.77 -8.73
CA LYS A 99 7.56 15.81 -10.08
C LYS A 99 8.51 14.61 -10.28
N VAL A 100 8.00 13.51 -10.82
CA VAL A 100 8.85 12.42 -11.37
C VAL A 100 9.12 12.75 -12.83
N LYS A 101 10.37 12.90 -13.27
CA LYS A 101 10.67 13.34 -14.64
C LYS A 101 10.32 12.27 -15.71
N ASN A 102 10.13 11.00 -15.36
CA ASN A 102 10.17 9.88 -16.32
C ASN A 102 9.23 8.68 -16.04
N GLU A 103 7.94 8.86 -15.75
CA GLU A 103 7.05 7.67 -15.72
C GLU A 103 5.67 7.92 -16.33
N SER A 104 5.29 6.97 -17.19
CA SER A 104 3.98 6.67 -17.78
C SER A 104 2.88 6.34 -16.75
N ALA A 105 3.10 6.64 -15.47
CA ALA A 105 2.09 6.51 -14.44
C ALA A 105 0.98 7.53 -14.73
N LYS A 106 -0.26 7.05 -14.87
CA LYS A 106 -1.45 7.90 -14.99
C LYS A 106 -1.55 8.75 -13.73
N ARG A 107 -1.00 9.96 -13.78
CA ARG A 107 -1.20 10.96 -12.75
C ARG A 107 -2.67 11.31 -12.73
N ILE A 108 -3.21 11.53 -11.55
CA ILE A 108 -4.36 12.42 -11.43
C ILE A 108 -3.97 13.72 -12.16
N PRO A 109 -4.82 14.31 -13.01
CA PRO A 109 -4.53 15.56 -13.73
C PRO A 109 -4.40 16.79 -12.81
N VAL A 110 -4.10 16.58 -11.53
CA VAL A 110 -3.94 17.58 -10.50
C VAL A 110 -2.46 17.76 -10.23
N LYS A 111 -1.93 18.94 -10.56
CA LYS A 111 -0.54 19.34 -10.27
C LYS A 111 -0.41 19.89 -8.84
N LYS A 112 -0.93 19.17 -7.84
CA LYS A 112 -0.78 19.58 -6.44
C LYS A 112 0.55 19.08 -5.89
N GLU A 113 1.34 20.01 -5.37
CA GLU A 113 2.63 19.70 -4.75
C GLU A 113 2.40 19.25 -3.30
N ILE A 114 2.92 18.07 -2.95
CA ILE A 114 2.84 17.54 -1.59
C ILE A 114 4.09 17.98 -0.83
N LYS A 115 3.90 18.65 0.31
CA LYS A 115 4.97 19.18 1.14
C LYS A 115 4.75 18.86 2.61
N ILE A 116 5.85 18.66 3.32
CA ILE A 116 5.87 18.70 4.79
C ILE A 116 7.03 19.61 5.15
N SER A 117 6.78 20.68 5.89
CA SER A 117 7.74 21.78 6.06
C SER A 117 8.20 22.31 4.68
N ASP A 118 9.50 22.56 4.51
CA ASP A 118 10.05 23.09 3.27
C ASP A 118 10.45 22.01 2.24
N VAL A 119 10.19 20.73 2.55
CA VAL A 119 10.55 19.64 1.64
C VAL A 119 9.38 19.21 0.76
N LYS A 120 9.70 19.02 -0.51
CA LYS A 120 8.78 18.47 -1.51
C LYS A 120 8.86 16.95 -1.47
N LEU A 121 7.70 16.32 -1.38
CA LEU A 121 7.59 14.87 -1.31
C LEU A 121 7.21 14.30 -2.67
N ARG A 122 7.76 13.13 -2.97
CA ARG A 122 7.43 12.34 -4.14
C ARG A 122 7.29 10.87 -3.76
N GLY A 123 6.45 10.16 -4.49
CA GLY A 123 6.22 8.75 -4.25
C GLY A 123 5.12 8.22 -5.15
N LYS A 124 4.72 6.99 -4.88
CA LYS A 124 3.69 6.26 -5.62
C LYS A 124 2.86 5.45 -4.63
N ILE A 125 1.54 5.63 -4.68
CA ILE A 125 0.57 4.97 -3.80
C ILE A 125 -0.04 3.82 -4.58
N ASP A 126 0.05 2.58 -4.08
CA ASP A 126 -0.41 1.40 -4.80
C ASP A 126 -1.90 1.50 -5.17
N ARG A 127 -2.76 1.77 -4.19
CA ARG A 127 -4.21 1.91 -4.39
C ARG A 127 -4.83 2.92 -3.41
N VAL A 128 -5.77 3.70 -3.92
CA VAL A 128 -6.69 4.54 -3.12
C VAL A 128 -8.12 4.10 -3.40
N ASP A 129 -8.82 3.71 -2.34
CA ASP A 129 -10.24 3.41 -2.38
C ASP A 129 -11.03 4.61 -1.87
N VAL A 130 -12.16 4.92 -2.50
CA VAL A 130 -12.96 6.12 -2.20
C VAL A 130 -14.39 5.71 -1.84
N ASN A 131 -14.93 6.32 -0.80
CA ASN A 131 -16.36 6.34 -0.51
C ASN A 131 -16.85 7.77 -0.74
N ASP A 132 -17.60 7.96 -1.84
CA ASP A 132 -18.07 9.28 -2.24
C ASP A 132 -19.22 9.79 -1.38
N SER A 133 -20.07 8.90 -0.87
CA SER A 133 -21.20 9.26 0.00
C SER A 133 -20.73 9.90 1.30
N ASP A 134 -19.74 9.29 1.95
CA ASP A 134 -19.18 9.77 3.22
C ASP A 134 -18.03 10.76 3.01
N LYS A 135 -17.65 11.06 1.76
CA LYS A 135 -16.46 11.85 1.40
C LYS A 135 -15.21 11.40 2.14
N THR A 136 -14.94 10.10 2.08
CA THR A 136 -13.79 9.48 2.76
C THR A 136 -12.94 8.64 1.82
N LEU A 137 -11.68 8.41 2.20
CA LEU A 137 -10.75 7.58 1.44
C LEU A 137 -9.94 6.63 2.33
N LYS A 138 -9.47 5.55 1.73
CA LYS A 138 -8.51 4.61 2.31
C LYS A 138 -7.35 4.42 1.37
N VAL A 139 -6.16 4.20 1.93
CA VAL A 139 -4.98 3.77 1.16
C VAL A 139 -4.73 2.29 1.39
N VAL A 140 -4.36 1.58 0.33
CA VAL A 140 -4.06 0.15 0.38
C VAL A 140 -2.69 -0.07 -0.24
N ASP A 141 -1.83 -0.79 0.47
CA ASP A 141 -0.48 -1.19 0.04
C ASP A 141 -0.40 -2.72 -0.06
N TYR A 142 0.12 -3.23 -1.18
CA TYR A 142 0.19 -4.67 -1.43
C TYR A 142 1.50 -5.26 -0.88
N LYS A 143 1.40 -6.28 -0.01
CA LYS A 143 2.60 -6.93 0.57
C LYS A 143 2.53 -8.46 0.47
N LEU A 144 3.62 -9.07 -0.01
CA LEU A 144 3.78 -10.53 -0.06
C LEU A 144 4.00 -11.18 1.32
N SER A 145 4.64 -10.47 2.26
CA SER A 145 4.99 -11.01 3.58
C SER A 145 3.86 -10.90 4.61
N GLY A 146 2.84 -10.07 4.34
CA GLY A 146 1.73 -9.78 5.26
C GLY A 146 2.11 -9.05 6.55
N THR A 147 3.38 -8.68 6.73
CA THR A 147 3.86 -7.95 7.91
C THR A 147 3.27 -6.54 7.89
N LYS A 148 2.66 -6.14 9.01
CA LYS A 148 2.16 -4.77 9.21
C LYS A 148 3.01 -4.02 10.24
N PRO A 149 3.12 -2.68 10.13
CA PRO A 149 3.73 -1.85 11.16
C PRO A 149 3.07 -2.08 12.52
N THR A 150 3.87 -2.08 13.59
CA THR A 150 3.34 -2.00 14.95
C THR A 150 2.89 -0.57 15.26
N ILE A 151 2.11 -0.40 16.34
CA ILE A 151 1.75 0.94 16.84
C ILE A 151 3.00 1.74 17.20
N GLU A 152 4.00 1.08 17.79
CA GLU A 152 5.29 1.68 18.12
C GLU A 152 6.03 2.13 16.86
N ASP A 153 6.07 1.31 15.81
CA ASP A 153 6.72 1.67 14.53
C ASP A 153 6.10 2.93 13.91
N LEU A 154 4.78 3.11 14.05
CA LEU A 154 4.08 4.32 13.60
C LEU A 154 4.42 5.53 14.48
N LYS A 155 4.34 5.37 15.81
CA LYS A 155 4.57 6.45 16.78
C LYS A 155 6.02 6.95 16.80
N THR A 156 6.99 6.05 16.58
CA THR A 156 8.43 6.37 16.58
C THR A 156 8.92 6.85 15.21
N GLY A 157 8.06 6.86 14.20
CA GLY A 157 8.42 7.25 12.84
C GLY A 157 9.25 6.22 12.07
N LEU A 158 9.36 4.98 12.56
CA LEU A 158 10.03 3.89 11.83
C LEU A 158 9.25 3.45 10.59
N SER A 159 7.92 3.59 10.60
CA SER A 159 7.05 3.21 9.48
C SER A 159 6.17 4.38 9.05
N LEU A 160 6.69 5.22 8.14
CA LEU A 160 5.99 6.42 7.67
C LEU A 160 5.22 6.23 6.35
N GLN A 161 5.41 5.10 5.65
CA GLN A 161 4.89 4.92 4.28
C GLN A 161 3.36 5.13 4.20
N LEU A 162 2.59 4.38 5.01
CA LEU A 162 1.13 4.45 5.01
C LEU A 162 0.59 5.80 5.54
N PRO A 163 1.06 6.33 6.68
CA PRO A 163 0.71 7.70 7.10
C PRO A 163 0.99 8.77 6.05
N LEU A 164 2.13 8.68 5.35
CA LEU A 164 2.48 9.62 4.30
C LEU A 164 1.56 9.48 3.08
N TYR A 165 1.19 8.26 2.72
CA TYR A 165 0.24 8.00 1.64
C TYR A 165 -1.17 8.48 1.98
N LEU A 166 -1.61 8.35 3.24
CA LEU A 166 -2.86 8.96 3.69
C LEU A 166 -2.84 10.47 3.50
N TYR A 167 -1.76 11.14 3.92
CA TYR A 167 -1.61 12.57 3.73
C TYR A 167 -1.63 12.98 2.25
N ALA A 168 -0.80 12.33 1.42
CA ALA A 168 -0.75 12.62 0.00
C ALA A 168 -2.10 12.35 -0.69
N SER A 169 -2.77 11.25 -0.34
CA SER A 169 -4.09 10.92 -0.90
C SER A 169 -5.14 11.94 -0.51
N LYS A 170 -5.24 12.31 0.77
CA LYS A 170 -6.13 13.39 1.23
C LYS A 170 -5.95 14.65 0.38
N GLU A 171 -4.72 15.12 0.22
CA GLU A 171 -4.46 16.34 -0.53
C GLU A 171 -4.83 16.22 -2.02
N LEU A 172 -4.49 15.10 -2.66
CA LEU A 172 -4.68 14.87 -4.10
C LEU A 172 -6.14 14.60 -4.46
N ILE A 173 -6.81 13.76 -3.68
CA ILE A 173 -8.20 13.36 -3.91
C ILE A 173 -9.13 14.54 -3.69
N SER A 174 -8.96 15.30 -2.61
CA SER A 174 -9.76 16.51 -2.37
C SER A 174 -9.58 17.54 -3.49
N ALA A 175 -8.36 17.71 -4.01
CA ALA A 175 -8.10 18.61 -5.12
C ALA A 175 -8.65 18.09 -6.47
N TYR A 176 -8.70 16.77 -6.66
CA TYR A 176 -9.26 16.16 -7.87
C TYR A 176 -10.78 16.31 -7.96
N PHE A 177 -11.47 15.98 -6.86
CA PHE A 177 -12.92 16.07 -6.80
C PHE A 177 -13.43 17.48 -6.47
N LYS A 178 -12.54 18.40 -6.08
CA LYS A 178 -12.87 19.76 -5.59
C LYS A 178 -13.84 19.71 -4.39
N ASP A 179 -13.59 18.77 -3.49
CA ASP A 179 -14.42 18.47 -2.32
C ASP A 179 -13.51 18.03 -1.16
N ASP A 180 -13.96 18.11 0.09
CA ASP A 180 -13.13 17.83 1.27
C ASP A 180 -13.21 16.36 1.68
N TYR A 181 -12.36 15.53 1.06
CA TYR A 181 -12.24 14.12 1.44
C TYR A 181 -11.41 13.92 2.70
N LYS A 182 -11.93 13.12 3.64
CA LYS A 182 -11.23 12.73 4.87
C LYS A 182 -10.55 11.37 4.74
N PRO A 183 -9.33 11.21 5.29
CA PRO A 183 -8.69 9.91 5.39
C PRO A 183 -9.43 9.08 6.46
N ALA A 184 -9.73 7.81 6.16
CA ALA A 184 -10.50 6.93 7.05
C ALA A 184 -9.88 5.53 7.22
N GLY A 185 -8.67 5.31 6.71
CA GLY A 185 -7.93 4.09 7.02
C GLY A 185 -6.74 3.80 6.12
N ALA A 186 -5.72 3.19 6.71
CA ALA A 186 -4.60 2.60 6.01
C ALA A 186 -4.66 1.08 6.10
N GLN A 187 -4.42 0.42 4.98
CA GLN A 187 -4.53 -1.03 4.85
C GLN A 187 -3.28 -1.61 4.20
N ILE A 188 -2.90 -2.79 4.68
CA ILE A 188 -2.02 -3.69 3.93
C ILE A 188 -2.90 -4.81 3.39
N PHE A 189 -2.88 -5.00 2.08
CA PHE A 189 -3.42 -6.22 1.49
C PHE A 189 -2.30 -7.27 1.52
N SER A 190 -2.44 -8.21 2.44
CA SER A 190 -1.51 -9.32 2.57
C SER A 190 -1.80 -10.38 1.51
N LEU A 191 -0.81 -10.62 0.65
CA LEU A 191 -0.83 -11.63 -0.41
C LEU A 191 -0.02 -12.86 0.01
N LYS A 192 0.20 -13.03 1.31
CA LYS A 192 0.87 -14.21 1.86
C LYS A 192 -0.02 -15.43 1.69
N TYR A 193 0.48 -16.46 1.02
CA TYR A 193 -0.28 -17.67 0.67
C TYR A 193 -0.95 -18.39 1.86
N SER A 194 -0.37 -18.29 3.07
CA SER A 194 -0.96 -18.81 4.30
C SER A 194 -2.33 -18.16 4.57
N GLU A 195 -3.38 -18.97 4.65
CA GLU A 195 -4.77 -18.49 4.76
C GLU A 195 -5.01 -17.56 5.96
N LYS A 196 -4.41 -17.87 7.11
CA LYS A 196 -4.50 -17.02 8.31
C LYS A 196 -3.89 -15.63 8.11
N ASP A 197 -2.97 -15.52 7.16
CA ASP A 197 -2.25 -14.29 6.89
C ASP A 197 -2.72 -13.56 5.64
N PHE A 198 -3.63 -14.13 4.83
CA PHE A 198 -4.12 -13.53 3.59
C PHE A 198 -5.19 -12.45 3.85
N GLY A 199 -5.29 -11.46 2.96
CA GLY A 199 -6.37 -10.48 2.96
C GLY A 199 -6.02 -9.15 3.63
N ILE A 200 -7.06 -8.35 3.88
CA ILE A 200 -6.91 -6.96 4.34
C ILE A 200 -6.52 -6.91 5.82
N ARG A 201 -5.46 -6.16 6.11
CA ARG A 201 -4.96 -5.88 7.45
C ARG A 201 -5.01 -4.38 7.73
N LEU A 202 -5.82 -3.99 8.70
CA LEU A 202 -5.91 -2.59 9.14
C LEU A 202 -4.65 -2.18 9.93
N VAL A 203 -4.17 -0.98 9.61
CA VAL A 203 -3.05 -0.31 10.27
C VAL A 203 -3.60 0.90 11.02
N ASN A 204 -3.60 0.79 12.36
CA ASN A 204 -4.19 1.79 13.26
C ASN A 204 -3.22 2.13 14.40
N LEU A 205 -3.35 3.31 14.99
CA LEU A 205 -2.59 3.73 16.18
C LEU A 205 -3.07 3.11 17.50
N TYR A 206 -4.29 2.58 17.54
CA TYR A 206 -4.89 2.00 18.75
C TYR A 206 -5.46 0.62 18.45
N LYS A 207 -5.56 -0.23 19.49
CA LYS A 207 -6.25 -1.52 19.39
C LYS A 207 -7.74 -1.26 19.16
N LYS A 208 -8.36 -2.07 18.30
CA LYS A 208 -9.76 -1.92 17.90
C LYS A 208 -10.67 -2.04 19.14
N GLY A 209 -11.45 -1.00 19.44
CA GLY A 209 -12.50 -1.01 20.46
C GLY A 209 -13.80 -1.63 19.94
N LYS A 210 -14.77 -1.89 20.83
CA LYS A 210 -16.07 -2.50 20.48
C LYS A 210 -16.94 -1.65 19.52
N ASN A 211 -16.73 -0.34 19.44
CA ASN A 211 -17.42 0.58 18.52
C ASN A 211 -16.41 1.34 17.64
N ASP A 212 -16.18 0.84 16.42
CA ASP A 212 -15.27 1.41 15.43
C ASP A 212 -16.06 2.30 14.44
N SER A 213 -16.58 3.43 14.93
CA SER A 213 -17.35 4.40 14.14
C SER A 213 -16.51 5.04 13.03
N LEU A 214 -17.16 5.70 12.07
CA LEU A 214 -16.45 6.39 11.00
C LEU A 214 -15.59 7.55 11.56
N GLU A 215 -16.11 8.28 12.53
CA GLU A 215 -15.39 9.38 13.19
C GLU A 215 -14.09 8.89 13.84
N ASN A 216 -14.15 7.76 14.56
CA ASN A 216 -12.97 7.16 15.19
C ASN A 216 -11.91 6.74 14.15
N LYS A 217 -12.35 6.26 12.98
CA LYS A 217 -11.45 5.89 11.87
C LYS A 217 -10.79 7.12 11.26
N ILE A 218 -11.55 8.20 11.08
CA ILE A 218 -11.03 9.47 10.58
C ILE A 218 -10.02 10.06 11.57
N GLU A 219 -10.38 10.13 12.86
CA GLU A 219 -9.50 10.62 13.91
C GLU A 219 -8.19 9.81 13.96
N ASN A 220 -8.28 8.48 13.85
CA ASN A 220 -7.10 7.62 13.83
C ASN A 220 -6.17 7.93 12.65
N ALA A 221 -6.74 8.09 11.46
CA ALA A 221 -5.99 8.37 10.24
C ALA A 221 -5.39 9.79 10.23
N GLU A 222 -6.11 10.77 10.75
CA GLU A 222 -5.60 12.15 10.92
C GLU A 222 -4.47 12.21 11.94
N GLU A 223 -4.56 11.48 13.06
CA GLU A 223 -3.48 11.40 14.04
C GLU A 223 -2.25 10.69 13.45
N MET A 224 -2.42 9.66 12.61
CA MET A 224 -1.31 9.04 11.86
C MET A 224 -0.61 10.08 10.96
N ILE A 225 -1.38 10.88 10.23
CA ILE A 225 -0.85 11.95 9.38
C ILE A 225 -0.09 12.97 10.22
N LYS A 226 -0.63 13.38 11.37
CA LYS A 226 -0.02 14.36 12.27
C LYS A 226 1.32 13.87 12.81
N ILE A 227 1.36 12.64 13.33
CA ILE A 227 2.62 12.01 13.78
C ILE A 227 3.62 11.95 12.63
N CYS A 228 3.19 11.51 11.45
CA CYS A 228 4.05 11.45 10.28
C CYS A 228 4.64 12.82 9.90
N LYS A 229 3.82 13.88 9.87
CA LYS A 229 4.30 15.25 9.61
C LYS A 229 5.34 15.67 10.63
N SER A 230 5.10 15.45 11.92
CA SER A 230 6.05 15.77 12.99
C SER A 230 7.38 15.03 12.83
N MET A 231 7.34 13.72 12.54
CA MET A 231 8.52 12.88 12.33
C MET A 231 9.31 13.30 11.09
N VAL A 232 8.63 13.52 9.96
CA VAL A 232 9.28 14.00 8.73
C VAL A 232 9.96 15.35 8.97
N SER A 233 9.30 16.30 9.65
CA SER A 233 9.91 17.58 10.00
C SER A 233 11.17 17.41 10.86
N THR A 234 11.11 16.52 11.84
CA THR A 234 12.25 16.20 12.72
C THR A 234 13.41 15.62 11.93
N TYR A 235 13.14 14.66 11.04
CA TYR A 235 14.16 14.03 10.20
C TYR A 235 14.78 15.02 9.21
N VAL A 236 13.97 15.86 8.57
CA VAL A 236 14.44 16.90 7.65
C VAL A 236 15.34 17.90 8.37
N LYS A 237 14.94 18.34 9.57
CA LYS A 237 15.76 19.24 10.39
C LYS A 237 17.10 18.59 10.74
N ALA A 238 17.09 17.35 11.24
CA ALA A 238 18.30 16.63 11.59
C ALA A 238 19.25 16.47 10.38
N ILE A 239 18.71 16.10 9.21
CA ILE A 239 19.48 15.99 7.96
C ILE A 239 20.09 17.35 7.59
N SER A 240 19.31 18.44 7.66
CA SER A 240 19.79 19.78 7.32
C SER A 240 20.86 20.32 8.29
N GLU A 241 20.83 19.87 9.55
CA GLU A 241 21.82 20.20 10.57
C GLU A 241 23.03 19.25 10.56
N GLY A 242 23.09 18.28 9.63
CA GLY A 242 24.17 17.31 9.54
C GLY A 242 24.20 16.27 10.67
N LYS A 243 23.08 16.02 11.35
CA LYS A 243 22.98 15.08 12.48
C LYS A 243 22.71 13.66 11.98
N PHE A 244 23.77 12.85 11.88
CA PHE A 244 23.73 11.44 11.47
C PHE A 244 24.14 10.50 12.60
N ASN A 245 23.38 10.52 13.69
CA ASN A 245 23.66 9.68 14.85
C ASN A 245 23.48 8.19 14.54
N LEU A 246 24.18 7.35 15.29
CA LEU A 246 23.89 5.92 15.34
C LEU A 246 22.49 5.68 15.91
N SER A 247 21.89 4.54 15.54
CA SER A 247 20.54 4.19 15.98
C SER A 247 20.44 4.10 17.51
N LEU A 248 19.48 4.83 18.08
CA LEU A 248 19.17 4.84 19.51
C LEU A 248 18.06 3.84 19.89
N LEU A 249 17.63 2.99 18.97
CA LEU A 249 16.58 2.01 19.27
C LEU A 249 17.13 0.87 20.14
N ASP A 250 16.43 0.54 21.22
CA ASP A 250 16.79 -0.58 22.10
C ASP A 250 16.80 -1.91 21.35
N ASN A 251 15.81 -2.12 20.47
CA ASN A 251 15.65 -3.32 19.67
C ASN A 251 16.28 -3.21 18.27
N ARG A 252 17.25 -2.30 18.08
CA ARG A 252 17.87 -1.98 16.77
C ARG A 252 18.33 -3.20 15.99
N GLU A 253 18.87 -4.23 16.64
CA GLU A 253 19.36 -5.43 15.94
C GLU A 253 18.24 -6.17 15.20
N SER A 254 17.08 -6.33 15.83
CA SER A 254 15.93 -7.01 15.22
C SER A 254 15.13 -6.12 14.27
N LYS A 255 15.17 -4.79 14.46
CA LYS A 255 14.38 -3.85 13.65
C LYS A 255 15.12 -3.35 12.42
N ILE A 256 16.40 -3.01 12.55
CA ILE A 256 17.16 -2.27 11.52
C ILE A 256 18.51 -2.92 11.21
N CYS A 257 19.36 -3.17 12.21
CA CYS A 257 20.78 -3.50 11.95
C CYS A 257 20.95 -4.81 11.19
N ARG A 258 20.09 -5.83 11.41
CA ARG A 258 20.15 -7.10 10.67
C ARG A 258 19.92 -6.95 9.16
N TYR A 259 19.32 -5.85 8.73
CA TYR A 259 19.00 -5.55 7.33
C TYR A 259 19.85 -4.41 6.76
N CYS A 260 20.85 -3.93 7.51
CA CYS A 260 21.64 -2.76 7.13
C CYS A 260 22.96 -3.17 6.46
N ASP A 261 23.12 -2.82 5.19
CA ASP A 261 24.35 -3.08 4.42
C ASP A 261 25.56 -2.32 4.99
N PHE A 262 25.32 -1.22 5.73
CA PHE A 262 26.35 -0.38 6.34
C PHE A 262 26.78 -0.83 7.74
N LYS A 263 26.35 -2.01 8.22
CA LYS A 263 26.66 -2.52 9.58
C LYS A 263 28.17 -2.56 9.87
N LYS A 264 29.01 -2.82 8.86
CA LYS A 264 30.48 -2.82 8.99
C LYS A 264 31.10 -1.43 9.10
N ILE A 265 30.42 -0.40 8.59
CA ILE A 265 30.91 0.99 8.59
C ILE A 265 30.56 1.66 9.91
N CYS A 266 29.34 1.43 10.41
CA CYS A 266 28.82 2.19 11.54
C CYS A 266 29.47 1.83 12.89
N ARG A 267 30.09 0.65 13.01
CA ARG A 267 30.75 0.12 14.23
C ARG A 267 29.89 0.25 15.51
N ILE A 268 28.57 0.25 15.37
CA ILE A 268 27.62 0.44 16.48
C ILE A 268 27.70 -0.64 17.57
N GLN A 269 28.32 -1.78 17.27
CA GLN A 269 28.54 -2.87 18.22
C GLN A 269 29.69 -2.60 19.19
N GLU A 270 30.55 -1.62 18.88
CA GLU A 270 31.69 -1.23 19.72
C GLU A 270 31.35 -0.11 20.70
N ILE A 271 30.17 0.50 20.52
CA ILE A 271 29.63 1.53 21.39
C ILE A 271 28.65 0.83 22.32
N ASN A 272 29.19 0.37 23.45
CA ASN A 272 28.40 -0.01 24.62
C ASN A 272 27.92 1.24 25.34
#